data_AF-K9VCT3-F1
#
_entry.id   AF-K9VCT3-F1
#
_cell.length_a   1.000
_cell.length_b   1.000
_cell.length_c   1.000
_cell.angle_alpha   90.00
_cell.angle_beta   90.00
_cell.angle_gamma   90.00
#
_symmetry.space_group_name_H-M   'P 1'
#
loop_
_entity.id
_entity.type
_entity.pdbx_description
1 polymer ?
#
loop_
_entity_poly.entity_id
_entity_poly.type
_entity_poly.pdbx_seq_one_letter_code
_entity_poly.pdbx_strand_id
1 'polypeptide(L)'
;MNKKSLIYGLGGLLFSSAFASFLVINSTQAQTQFSQQNTLAQTQQNPPGLKHPLHHPQGCSTATPSGMGMMSQQQAEQHFILMMIPHHQGAVDMANLALSKANHQEIKKLAEAIKTNQNREIEQMKAWYKQWYGTEVPASSGRGMMSMCSGGGMMRADLESLKNAPNFDKAFIEQMIPHHKMAVMMAGMVLDSKHPEIRNLAKSIIQNQSTEIEQMQQWYQTWFQ
;
A
#
# COMPACT_ATOMS: atom_id res chain seq x y z
N MET A 1 -52.22 28.97 -47.70
CA MET A 1 -52.77 29.29 -46.36
C MET A 1 -52.65 28.05 -45.48
N ASN A 2 -51.62 27.94 -44.65
CA ASN A 2 -51.55 26.90 -43.60
C ASN A 2 -51.33 27.57 -42.24
N LYS A 3 -52.10 27.09 -41.28
CA LYS A 3 -52.51 27.74 -40.05
C LYS A 3 -51.67 27.24 -38.86
N LYS A 4 -51.48 28.18 -37.91
CA LYS A 4 -51.32 28.04 -36.44
C LYS A 4 -49.91 27.82 -35.87
N SER A 5 -49.37 28.94 -35.38
CA SER A 5 -48.55 29.04 -34.17
C SER A 5 -49.40 28.69 -32.93
N LEU A 6 -48.81 28.06 -31.92
CA LEU A 6 -49.16 28.31 -30.52
C LEU A 6 -47.95 28.11 -29.60
N ILE A 7 -47.81 29.06 -28.68
CA ILE A 7 -46.75 29.30 -27.69
C ILE A 7 -47.14 28.57 -26.37
N TYR A 8 -46.29 28.71 -25.35
CA TYR A 8 -46.40 28.37 -23.90
C TYR A 8 -45.66 27.08 -23.52
N GLY A 9 -44.74 27.05 -22.55
CA GLY A 9 -44.25 28.06 -21.62
C GLY A 9 -43.33 27.42 -20.58
N LEU A 10 -42.51 28.28 -19.96
CA LEU A 10 -41.90 28.23 -18.61
C LEU A 10 -41.59 26.88 -17.91
N GLY A 11 -40.35 26.80 -17.42
CA GLY A 11 -40.09 26.48 -16.00
C GLY A 11 -39.36 25.17 -15.69
N GLY A 12 -38.17 25.30 -15.07
CA GLY A 12 -37.39 24.19 -14.47
C GLY A 12 -35.89 24.40 -14.67
N LEU A 13 -35.23 25.35 -14.00
CA LEU A 13 -34.60 25.18 -12.67
C LEU A 13 -33.81 23.86 -12.51
N LEU A 14 -32.48 24.03 -12.55
CA LEU A 14 -31.43 23.38 -11.73
C LEU A 14 -31.70 21.96 -11.20
N PHE A 15 -30.86 21.01 -11.62
CA PHE A 15 -30.00 20.16 -10.78
C PHE A 15 -29.62 18.91 -11.57
N SER A 16 -28.32 18.72 -11.80
CA SER A 16 -27.74 17.37 -11.91
C SER A 16 -26.25 17.45 -11.57
N SER A 17 -25.99 17.71 -10.29
CA SER A 17 -24.78 17.23 -9.62
C SER A 17 -24.79 15.70 -9.70
N ALA A 18 -23.86 15.12 -10.46
CA ALA A 18 -23.70 13.68 -10.48
C ALA A 18 -23.30 13.22 -9.07
N PHE A 19 -24.14 12.36 -8.51
CA PHE A 19 -23.99 11.71 -7.22
C PHE A 19 -22.65 10.97 -7.14
N ALA A 20 -21.73 11.49 -6.32
CA ALA A 20 -20.72 10.65 -5.69
C ALA A 20 -21.40 9.89 -4.56
N SER A 21 -22.03 8.76 -4.88
CA SER A 21 -22.57 7.85 -3.89
C SER A 21 -21.41 7.20 -3.14
N PHE A 22 -21.07 7.78 -1.99
CA PHE A 22 -20.31 7.12 -0.93
C PHE A 22 -21.16 5.95 -0.42
N LEU A 23 -20.88 4.75 -0.92
CA LEU A 23 -21.34 3.52 -0.29
C LEU A 23 -20.46 3.27 0.94
N VAL A 24 -20.97 3.66 2.10
CA VAL A 24 -20.50 3.15 3.39
C VAL A 24 -20.89 1.68 3.43
N ILE A 25 -19.98 0.80 2.99
CA ILE A 25 -20.12 -0.63 3.19
C ILE A 25 -19.79 -0.89 4.66
N ASN A 26 -20.79 -1.37 5.41
CA ASN A 26 -20.64 -1.81 6.79
C ASN A 26 -19.47 -2.80 6.89
N SER A 27 -18.43 -2.41 7.63
CA SER A 27 -17.18 -3.15 7.87
C SER A 27 -17.35 -4.54 8.51
N THR A 28 -18.57 -4.91 8.90
CA THR A 28 -18.88 -6.21 9.52
C THR A 28 -18.95 -7.35 8.49
N GLN A 29 -19.25 -7.07 7.22
CA GLN A 29 -19.42 -8.13 6.21
C GLN A 29 -18.10 -8.52 5.51
N ALA A 30 -17.14 -7.58 5.42
CA ALA A 30 -15.81 -7.83 4.86
C ALA A 30 -14.93 -8.69 5.79
N GLN A 31 -15.16 -8.66 7.11
CA GLN A 31 -14.41 -9.51 8.07
C GLN A 31 -14.75 -11.00 7.95
N THR A 32 -15.96 -11.34 7.51
CA THR A 32 -16.40 -12.75 7.43
C THR A 32 -15.80 -13.48 6.23
N GLN A 33 -15.51 -12.77 5.12
CA GLN A 33 -14.91 -13.38 3.93
C GLN A 33 -13.39 -13.59 4.07
N PHE A 34 -12.68 -12.67 4.72
CA PHE A 34 -11.22 -12.78 4.90
C PHE A 34 -10.80 -13.94 5.83
N SER A 35 -11.62 -14.27 6.83
CA SER A 35 -11.32 -15.37 7.76
C SER A 35 -11.49 -16.77 7.15
N GLN A 36 -12.42 -16.96 6.21
CA GLN A 36 -12.67 -18.26 5.59
C GLN A 36 -11.62 -18.64 4.53
N GLN A 37 -11.11 -17.68 3.75
CA GLN A 37 -10.12 -17.97 2.71
C GLN A 37 -8.74 -18.36 3.29
N ASN A 38 -8.36 -17.81 4.44
CA ASN A 38 -7.06 -18.10 5.05
C ASN A 38 -7.01 -19.49 5.73
N THR A 39 -8.16 -20.12 5.98
CA THR A 39 -8.25 -21.44 6.63
C THR A 39 -8.09 -22.61 5.64
N LEU A 40 -8.34 -22.38 4.35
CA LEU A 40 -8.28 -23.42 3.31
C LEU A 40 -6.92 -23.56 2.62
N ALA A 41 -6.00 -22.61 2.80
CA ALA A 41 -4.70 -22.59 2.11
C ALA A 41 -3.57 -23.33 2.85
N GLN A 42 -3.79 -23.82 4.08
CA GLN A 42 -2.72 -24.43 4.91
C GLN A 42 -2.68 -25.97 4.95
N THR A 43 -3.50 -26.68 4.17
CA THR A 43 -3.60 -28.16 4.28
C THR A 43 -3.08 -28.96 3.08
N GLN A 44 -2.28 -28.39 2.17
CA GLN A 44 -1.75 -29.16 1.02
C GLN A 44 -0.20 -29.18 0.91
N GLN A 45 0.36 -30.27 1.48
CA GLN A 45 1.39 -31.17 0.92
C GLN A 45 2.84 -30.68 0.71
N ASN A 46 3.74 -31.13 1.60
CA ASN A 46 5.18 -31.26 1.36
C ASN A 46 5.50 -32.54 0.55
N PRO A 47 6.34 -32.50 -0.51
CA PRO A 47 6.87 -33.71 -1.14
C PRO A 47 8.15 -34.23 -0.45
N PRO A 48 8.46 -35.54 -0.56
CA PRO A 48 9.56 -36.18 0.16
C PRO A 48 10.93 -36.08 -0.55
N GLY A 49 11.94 -35.72 0.23
CA GLY A 49 13.32 -36.27 0.27
C GLY A 49 14.11 -36.49 -1.03
N LEU A 50 15.10 -35.63 -1.27
CA LEU A 50 16.31 -35.96 -2.04
C LEU A 50 17.54 -35.90 -1.12
N LYS A 51 18.20 -37.05 -0.97
CA LYS A 51 19.44 -37.24 -0.21
C LYS A 51 20.63 -36.89 -1.11
N HIS A 52 21.54 -36.02 -0.65
CA HIS A 52 22.96 -36.05 -1.05
C HIS A 52 23.86 -35.48 0.06
N PRO A 53 25.12 -35.95 0.18
CA PRO A 53 25.84 -36.00 1.45
C PRO A 53 26.67 -34.74 1.77
N LEU A 54 26.84 -34.59 3.09
CA LEU A 54 27.73 -33.73 3.87
C LEU A 54 29.00 -33.21 3.17
N HIS A 55 29.19 -31.88 3.25
CA HIS A 55 30.49 -31.28 3.55
C HIS A 55 30.28 -30.21 4.64
N HIS A 56 30.87 -30.43 5.81
CA HIS A 56 31.03 -29.44 6.88
C HIS A 56 32.30 -28.62 6.60
N PRO A 57 32.25 -27.29 6.70
CA PRO A 57 33.27 -26.52 7.36
C PRO A 57 32.77 -26.13 8.75
N GLN A 58 33.50 -26.58 9.77
CA GLN A 58 33.34 -26.16 11.15
C GLN A 58 33.60 -24.65 11.26
N GLY A 59 32.71 -23.93 11.95
CA GLY A 59 33.00 -22.56 12.38
C GLY A 59 31.81 -21.60 12.44
N CYS A 60 30.83 -21.85 13.31
CA CYS A 60 30.19 -20.76 14.04
C CYS A 60 29.57 -21.33 15.32
N SER A 61 30.02 -20.81 16.45
CA SER A 61 29.58 -21.18 17.79
C SER A 61 28.06 -21.20 17.90
N THR A 62 27.53 -22.24 18.54
CA THR A 62 26.17 -22.29 19.08
C THR A 62 26.05 -21.32 20.24
N ALA A 63 26.03 -20.02 19.95
CA ALA A 63 25.41 -19.04 20.83
C ALA A 63 23.92 -19.10 20.53
N THR A 64 23.16 -19.78 21.39
CA THR A 64 21.70 -19.58 21.48
C THR A 64 21.45 -18.07 21.58
N PRO A 65 20.69 -17.43 20.68
CA PRO A 65 20.23 -16.07 20.91
C PRO A 65 19.14 -16.14 21.97
N SER A 66 19.54 -16.23 23.23
CA SER A 66 18.68 -15.84 24.35
C SER A 66 18.46 -14.34 24.23
N GLY A 67 17.34 -13.95 23.62
CA GLY A 67 16.89 -12.55 23.59
C GLY A 67 16.59 -11.98 22.20
N MET A 68 15.76 -12.63 21.37
CA MET A 68 14.88 -11.84 20.50
C MET A 68 13.79 -11.23 21.39
N GLY A 69 14.14 -10.13 22.07
CA GLY A 69 13.16 -9.35 22.80
C GLY A 69 12.12 -8.86 21.79
N MET A 70 10.87 -9.32 21.95
CA MET A 70 9.74 -8.74 21.23
C MET A 70 9.79 -7.23 21.44
N MET A 71 9.84 -6.45 20.35
CA MET A 71 9.79 -5.00 20.45
C MET A 71 8.60 -4.59 21.31
N SER A 72 8.79 -3.63 22.20
CA SER A 72 7.66 -3.08 22.93
C SER A 72 6.68 -2.47 21.94
N GLN A 73 5.40 -2.44 22.30
CA GLN A 73 4.37 -1.87 21.44
C GLN A 73 4.64 -0.42 21.05
N GLN A 74 5.17 0.38 21.99
CA GLN A 74 5.58 1.75 21.73
C GLN A 74 6.76 1.83 20.74
N GLN A 75 7.72 0.90 20.83
CA GLN A 75 8.82 0.79 19.87
C GLN A 75 8.30 0.38 18.48
N ALA A 76 7.29 -0.48 18.41
CA ALA A 76 6.64 -0.88 17.15
C ALA A 76 5.92 0.29 16.47
N GLU A 77 5.17 1.10 17.22
CA GLU A 77 4.50 2.30 16.72
C GLU A 77 5.51 3.32 16.18
N GLN A 78 6.57 3.60 16.96
CA GLN A 78 7.62 4.53 16.54
C GLN A 78 8.32 4.03 15.27
N HIS A 79 8.69 2.74 15.25
CA HIS A 79 9.35 2.14 14.10
C HIS A 79 8.45 2.13 12.86
N PHE A 80 7.15 1.84 13.02
CA PHE A 80 6.18 1.89 11.94
C PHE A 80 6.13 3.28 11.29
N ILE A 81 6.04 4.36 12.07
CA ILE A 81 6.05 5.73 11.52
C ILE A 81 7.37 6.01 10.77
N LEU A 82 8.50 5.69 11.39
CA LEU A 82 9.83 5.96 10.81
C LEU A 82 10.06 5.22 9.50
N MET A 83 9.42 4.07 9.30
CA MET A 83 9.54 3.25 8.09
C MET A 83 8.44 3.54 7.07
N MET A 84 7.21 3.79 7.50
CA MET A 84 6.07 3.99 6.59
C MET A 84 6.12 5.36 5.90
N ILE A 85 6.66 6.41 6.54
CA ILE A 85 6.84 7.72 5.89
C ILE A 85 7.71 7.63 4.61
N PRO A 86 8.97 7.13 4.66
CA PRO A 86 9.77 7.01 3.44
C PRO A 86 9.19 5.99 2.45
N HIS A 87 8.52 4.95 2.92
CA HIS A 87 7.81 4.01 2.06
C HIS A 87 6.69 4.71 1.26
N HIS A 88 5.83 5.49 1.92
CA HIS A 88 4.80 6.28 1.26
C HIS A 88 5.37 7.32 0.29
N GLN A 89 6.50 7.95 0.65
CA GLN A 89 7.14 8.90 -0.26
C GLN A 89 7.55 8.23 -1.58
N GLY A 90 8.05 6.99 -1.54
CA GLY A 90 8.37 6.21 -2.74
C GLY A 90 7.17 5.99 -3.67
N ALA A 91 6.00 5.67 -3.10
CA ALA A 91 4.77 5.53 -3.87
C ALA A 91 4.25 6.87 -4.41
N VAL A 92 4.36 7.97 -3.66
CA VAL A 92 4.03 9.32 -4.13
C VAL A 92 4.91 9.72 -5.31
N ASP A 93 6.20 9.39 -5.28
CA ASP A 93 7.13 9.70 -6.38
C ASP A 93 6.77 8.90 -7.65
N MET A 94 6.47 7.60 -7.51
CA MET A 94 5.97 6.77 -8.63
C MET A 94 4.65 7.32 -9.19
N ALA A 95 3.72 7.71 -8.31
CA ALA A 95 2.44 8.28 -8.71
C ALA A 95 2.61 9.59 -9.50
N ASN A 96 3.46 10.50 -9.04
CA ASN A 96 3.77 11.74 -9.77
C ASN A 96 4.29 11.46 -11.18
N LEU A 97 5.17 10.46 -11.33
CA LEU A 97 5.67 10.07 -12.64
C LEU A 97 4.53 9.52 -13.53
N ALA A 98 3.65 8.68 -12.96
CA ALA A 98 2.51 8.10 -13.67
C ALA A 98 1.52 9.15 -14.19
N LEU A 99 1.27 10.24 -13.48
CA LEU A 99 0.41 11.34 -13.96
C LEU A 99 0.89 11.90 -15.31
N SER A 100 2.20 11.92 -15.53
CA SER A 100 2.80 12.42 -16.78
C SER A 100 3.04 11.35 -17.85
N LYS A 101 3.24 10.08 -17.46
CA LYS A 101 3.72 9.02 -18.35
C LYS A 101 2.75 7.89 -18.64
N ALA A 102 1.73 7.72 -17.80
CA ALA A 102 0.79 6.61 -17.98
C ALA A 102 -0.02 6.77 -19.27
N ASN A 103 -0.28 5.65 -19.92
CA ASN A 103 -1.09 5.57 -21.13
C ASN A 103 -2.57 5.37 -20.77
N HIS A 104 -2.86 4.48 -19.82
CA HIS A 104 -4.22 4.18 -19.36
C HIS A 104 -4.71 5.22 -18.34
N GLN A 105 -5.97 5.64 -18.50
CA GLN A 105 -6.59 6.62 -17.60
C GLN A 105 -6.81 6.04 -16.20
N GLU A 106 -7.01 4.73 -16.12
CA GLU A 106 -7.11 3.95 -14.89
C GLU A 106 -5.86 4.11 -14.02
N ILE A 107 -4.67 4.03 -14.62
CA ILE A 107 -3.40 4.24 -13.90
C ILE A 107 -3.26 5.69 -13.44
N LYS A 108 -3.68 6.68 -14.24
CA LYS A 108 -3.66 8.10 -13.81
C LYS A 108 -4.58 8.34 -12.62
N LYS A 109 -5.81 7.81 -12.67
CA LYS A 109 -6.76 7.91 -11.56
C LYS A 109 -6.23 7.24 -10.29
N LEU A 110 -5.65 6.05 -10.41
CA LEU A 110 -4.98 5.39 -9.29
C LEU A 110 -3.83 6.25 -8.74
N ALA A 111 -3.00 6.82 -9.61
CA ALA A 111 -1.90 7.68 -9.19
C ALA A 111 -2.37 8.94 -8.44
N GLU A 112 -3.46 9.58 -8.86
CA GLU A 112 -4.07 10.70 -8.14
C GLU A 112 -4.54 10.31 -6.74
N ALA A 113 -5.17 9.14 -6.62
CA ALA A 113 -5.63 8.60 -5.34
C ALA A 113 -4.46 8.27 -4.41
N ILE A 114 -3.45 7.55 -4.89
CA ILE A 114 -2.22 7.22 -4.15
C ILE A 114 -1.55 8.50 -3.65
N LYS A 115 -1.31 9.46 -4.54
CA LYS A 115 -0.69 10.74 -4.20
C LYS A 115 -1.48 11.47 -3.11
N THR A 116 -2.80 11.54 -3.25
CA THR A 116 -3.65 12.30 -2.31
C THR A 116 -3.68 11.63 -0.94
N ASN A 117 -3.90 10.32 -0.90
CA ASN A 117 -4.05 9.57 0.34
C ASN A 117 -2.72 9.47 1.08
N GLN A 118 -1.65 9.05 0.40
CA GLN A 118 -0.38 8.81 1.07
C GLN A 118 0.31 10.10 1.52
N ASN A 119 0.13 11.24 0.83
CA ASN A 119 0.58 12.54 1.37
C ASN A 119 -0.17 12.91 2.65
N ARG A 120 -1.50 12.68 2.71
CA ARG A 120 -2.28 12.92 3.94
C ARG A 120 -1.77 12.05 5.09
N GLU A 121 -1.52 10.77 4.83
CA GLU A 121 -1.03 9.82 5.82
C GLU A 121 0.38 10.16 6.30
N ILE A 122 1.27 10.63 5.42
CA ILE A 122 2.60 11.16 5.79
C ILE A 122 2.47 12.32 6.78
N GLU A 123 1.61 13.29 6.50
CA GLU A 123 1.46 14.46 7.37
C GLU A 123 0.82 14.10 8.72
N GLN A 124 -0.13 13.17 8.73
CA GLN A 124 -0.68 12.61 9.97
C GLN A 124 0.41 11.94 10.82
N MET A 125 1.20 11.05 10.22
CA MET A 125 2.27 10.35 10.93
C MET A 125 3.35 11.31 11.47
N LYS A 126 3.73 12.35 10.71
CA LYS A 126 4.66 13.38 11.20
C LYS A 126 4.09 14.14 12.40
N ALA A 127 2.83 14.55 12.33
CA ALA A 127 2.16 15.28 13.40
C ALA A 127 2.09 14.44 14.68
N TRP A 128 1.70 13.17 14.57
CA TRP A 128 1.66 12.24 15.69
C TRP A 128 3.05 11.98 16.28
N TYR A 129 4.05 11.78 15.43
CA TYR A 129 5.42 11.57 15.89
C TYR A 129 5.92 12.74 16.73
N LYS A 130 5.70 13.96 16.25
CA LYS A 130 6.04 15.19 16.99
C LYS A 130 5.28 15.27 18.31
N GLN A 131 3.98 14.99 18.29
CA GLN A 131 3.14 15.06 19.48
C GLN A 131 3.55 14.04 20.55
N TRP A 132 3.88 12.81 20.18
CA TRP A 132 4.12 11.72 21.13
C TRP A 132 5.57 11.57 21.56
N TYR A 133 6.52 11.96 20.70
CA TYR A 133 7.96 11.81 20.97
C TYR A 133 8.69 13.15 21.17
N GLY A 134 7.98 14.28 21.05
CA GLY A 134 8.51 15.62 21.34
C GLY A 134 9.56 16.12 20.35
N THR A 135 9.72 15.47 19.20
CA THR A 135 10.70 15.82 18.18
C THR A 135 10.19 15.53 16.78
N GLU A 136 10.75 16.19 15.77
CA GLU A 136 10.42 15.92 14.37
C GLU A 136 10.89 14.52 13.94
N VAL A 137 10.25 13.97 12.91
CA VAL A 137 10.73 12.73 12.26
C VAL A 137 12.13 13.01 11.69
N PRO A 138 13.17 12.26 12.09
CA PRO A 138 14.53 12.53 11.59
C PRO A 138 14.61 12.35 10.08
N ALA A 139 15.21 13.31 9.37
CA ALA A 139 15.40 13.23 7.92
C ALA A 139 16.27 12.02 7.49
N SER A 140 17.12 11.54 8.40
CA SER A 140 18.03 10.39 8.19
C SER A 140 17.43 9.03 8.54
N SER A 141 16.20 8.97 9.09
CA SER A 141 15.54 7.72 9.50
C SER A 141 15.41 6.71 8.37
N GLY A 142 15.27 7.21 7.14
CA GLY A 142 15.27 6.38 5.95
C GLY A 142 16.66 5.92 5.52
N ARG A 143 17.74 6.70 5.69
CA ARG A 143 19.05 6.38 5.08
C ARG A 143 19.85 5.31 5.81
N GLY A 144 19.78 5.27 7.14
CA GLY A 144 20.59 4.35 7.96
C GLY A 144 20.07 2.91 7.97
N MET A 145 18.74 2.73 8.04
CA MET A 145 18.09 1.42 8.06
C MET A 145 17.79 0.86 6.66
N MET A 146 17.87 1.68 5.59
CA MET A 146 17.68 1.22 4.21
C MET A 146 18.91 0.53 3.60
N SER A 147 20.09 0.62 4.22
CA SER A 147 21.34 0.09 3.63
C SER A 147 21.76 -1.30 4.11
N MET A 148 21.14 -1.88 5.15
CA MET A 148 21.61 -3.14 5.74
C MET A 148 21.05 -4.42 5.10
N CYS A 149 20.08 -4.34 4.18
CA CYS A 149 19.45 -5.52 3.61
C CYS A 149 19.53 -5.55 2.08
N SER A 150 20.75 -5.72 1.53
CA SER A 150 20.99 -6.15 0.14
C SER A 150 20.44 -7.55 -0.21
N GLY A 151 19.48 -8.07 0.54
CA GLY A 151 18.77 -9.32 0.25
C GLY A 151 17.28 -9.33 0.58
N GLY A 152 16.70 -8.21 1.03
CA GLY A 152 15.28 -8.16 1.43
C GLY A 152 14.83 -6.88 2.16
N GLY A 153 15.50 -5.75 1.92
CA GLY A 153 15.10 -4.45 2.48
C GLY A 153 13.86 -3.88 1.79
N MET A 154 13.15 -2.95 2.45
CA MET A 154 11.99 -2.26 1.89
C MET A 154 12.20 -1.89 0.41
N MET A 155 11.30 -2.32 -0.46
CA MET A 155 11.42 -2.09 -1.90
C MET A 155 11.47 -0.59 -2.16
N ARG A 156 12.65 -0.07 -2.50
CA ARG A 156 12.76 1.29 -3.02
C ARG A 156 12.21 1.27 -4.44
N ALA A 157 11.27 2.18 -4.73
CA ALA A 157 10.83 2.42 -6.09
C ALA A 157 12.05 2.70 -6.99
N ASP A 158 12.20 1.93 -8.06
CA ASP A 158 13.23 2.19 -9.07
C ASP A 158 12.65 3.17 -10.10
N LEU A 159 12.67 4.45 -9.71
CA LEU A 159 12.11 5.54 -10.51
C LEU A 159 12.83 5.68 -11.86
N GLU A 160 14.12 5.36 -11.95
CA GLU A 160 14.85 5.45 -13.22
C GLU A 160 14.47 4.31 -14.16
N SER A 161 14.37 3.08 -13.65
CA SER A 161 13.84 1.96 -14.44
C SER A 161 12.39 2.23 -14.88
N LEU A 162 11.53 2.70 -13.97
CA LEU A 162 10.14 3.04 -14.27
C LEU A 162 10.03 4.15 -15.32
N LYS A 163 10.85 5.20 -15.20
CA LYS A 163 10.89 6.32 -16.14
C LYS A 163 11.30 5.90 -17.55
N ASN A 164 12.19 4.92 -17.67
CA ASN A 164 12.76 4.48 -18.95
C ASN A 164 12.11 3.21 -19.49
N ALA A 165 11.07 2.69 -18.82
CA ALA A 165 10.38 1.48 -19.22
C ALA A 165 9.70 1.63 -20.60
N PRO A 166 9.88 0.67 -21.54
CA PRO A 166 9.20 0.70 -22.84
C PRO A 166 7.67 0.70 -22.72
N ASN A 167 7.15 -0.05 -21.75
CA ASN A 167 5.74 -0.01 -21.36
C ASN A 167 5.65 0.48 -19.92
N PHE A 168 5.38 1.78 -19.78
CA PHE A 168 5.32 2.46 -18.50
C PHE A 168 4.30 1.82 -17.56
N ASP A 169 3.07 1.59 -18.04
CA ASP A 169 1.95 1.12 -17.23
C ASP A 169 2.21 -0.30 -16.69
N LYS A 170 2.81 -1.17 -17.52
CA LYS A 170 3.24 -2.51 -17.09
C LYS A 170 4.28 -2.43 -15.98
N ALA A 171 5.32 -1.62 -16.18
CA ALA A 171 6.38 -1.44 -15.19
C ALA A 171 5.88 -0.79 -13.90
N PHE A 172 4.93 0.15 -13.99
CA PHE A 172 4.30 0.77 -12.83
C PHE A 172 3.58 -0.29 -11.98
N ILE A 173 2.76 -1.14 -12.62
CA ILE A 173 2.04 -2.21 -11.91
C ILE A 173 3.02 -3.22 -11.28
N GLU A 174 4.06 -3.63 -12.02
CA GLU A 174 5.06 -4.60 -11.55
C GLU A 174 5.85 -4.10 -10.33
N GLN A 175 6.06 -2.79 -10.21
CA GLN A 175 6.71 -2.20 -9.03
C GLN A 175 5.72 -1.87 -7.91
N MET A 176 4.54 -1.33 -8.23
CA MET A 176 3.59 -0.83 -7.22
C MET A 176 2.88 -1.98 -6.47
N ILE A 177 2.59 -3.12 -7.12
CA ILE A 177 1.99 -4.27 -6.42
C ILE A 177 2.86 -4.75 -5.23
N PRO A 178 4.14 -5.13 -5.42
CA PRO A 178 4.95 -5.60 -4.31
C PRO A 178 5.27 -4.48 -3.30
N HIS A 179 5.34 -3.22 -3.74
CA HIS A 179 5.44 -2.07 -2.83
C HIS A 179 4.23 -1.98 -1.90
N HIS A 180 3.01 -2.08 -2.43
CA HIS A 180 1.78 -2.09 -1.61
C HIS A 180 1.69 -3.30 -0.69
N LYS A 181 2.10 -4.48 -1.15
CA LYS A 181 2.13 -5.70 -0.31
C LYS A 181 3.01 -5.51 0.94
N MET A 182 4.14 -4.80 0.80
CA MET A 182 5.00 -4.47 1.94
C MET A 182 4.27 -3.55 2.93
N ALA A 183 3.60 -2.51 2.46
CA ALA A 183 2.84 -1.62 3.33
C ALA A 183 1.67 -2.32 4.05
N VAL A 184 0.95 -3.22 3.37
CA VAL A 184 -0.10 -4.05 3.99
C VAL A 184 0.49 -4.92 5.11
N MET A 185 1.65 -5.55 4.87
CA MET A 185 2.35 -6.35 5.87
C MET A 185 2.76 -5.51 7.09
N MET A 186 3.40 -4.35 6.86
CA MET A 186 3.82 -3.44 7.92
C MET A 186 2.64 -2.91 8.74
N ALA A 187 1.52 -2.58 8.10
CA ALA A 187 0.30 -2.15 8.77
C ALA A 187 -0.29 -3.28 9.63
N GLY A 188 -0.22 -4.52 9.18
CA GLY A 188 -0.65 -5.69 9.96
C GLY A 188 0.08 -5.83 11.30
N MET A 189 1.36 -5.44 11.36
CA MET A 189 2.19 -5.55 12.57
C MET A 189 1.81 -4.57 13.68
N VAL A 190 1.02 -3.54 13.38
CA VAL A 190 0.62 -2.50 14.36
C VAL A 190 -0.89 -2.44 14.61
N LEU A 191 -1.62 -3.48 14.21
CA LEU A 191 -3.07 -3.57 14.45
C LEU A 191 -3.47 -3.64 15.92
N ASP A 192 -2.56 -4.08 16.79
CA ASP A 192 -2.79 -4.16 18.22
C ASP A 192 -2.41 -2.88 18.99
N SER A 193 -1.78 -1.89 18.31
CA SER A 193 -1.22 -0.62 18.82
C SER A 193 -2.03 0.00 19.96
N LYS A 194 -1.38 0.64 20.95
CA LYS A 194 -2.13 1.36 22.02
C LYS A 194 -2.76 2.62 21.48
N HIS A 195 -2.08 3.32 20.57
CA HIS A 195 -2.63 4.52 19.93
C HIS A 195 -3.76 4.13 18.95
N PRO A 196 -5.03 4.56 19.19
CA PRO A 196 -6.14 4.30 18.27
C PRO A 196 -5.90 4.89 16.87
N GLU A 197 -5.17 6.00 16.78
CA GLU A 197 -4.77 6.65 15.53
C GLU A 197 -3.98 5.71 14.63
N ILE A 198 -2.97 5.01 15.19
CA ILE A 198 -2.17 4.03 14.46
C ILE A 198 -3.01 2.83 14.04
N ARG A 199 -3.87 2.31 14.93
CA ARG A 199 -4.76 1.19 14.56
C ARG A 199 -5.70 1.55 13.41
N ASN A 200 -6.23 2.77 13.42
CA ASN A 200 -7.14 3.25 12.38
C ASN A 200 -6.40 3.47 11.06
N LEU A 201 -5.21 4.08 11.10
CA LEU A 201 -4.35 4.22 9.93
C LEU A 201 -3.99 2.86 9.32
N ALA A 202 -3.56 1.90 10.16
CA ALA A 202 -3.20 0.57 9.72
C ALA A 202 -4.35 -0.15 9.00
N LYS A 203 -5.57 -0.07 9.54
CA LYS A 203 -6.77 -0.63 8.89
C LYS A 203 -7.06 0.05 7.54
N SER A 204 -6.93 1.37 7.47
CA SER A 204 -7.08 2.14 6.23
C SER A 204 -6.07 1.70 5.17
N ILE A 205 -4.79 1.59 5.54
CA ILE A 205 -3.72 1.12 4.65
C ILE A 205 -4.02 -0.29 4.13
N ILE A 206 -4.36 -1.23 5.03
CA ILE A 206 -4.68 -2.61 4.64
C ILE A 206 -5.85 -2.63 3.65
N GLN A 207 -6.93 -1.92 3.94
CA GLN A 207 -8.11 -1.91 3.09
C GLN A 207 -7.84 -1.28 1.72
N ASN A 208 -7.29 -0.07 1.71
CA ASN A 208 -7.10 0.70 0.48
C ASN A 208 -6.06 0.02 -0.41
N GLN A 209 -4.90 -0.33 0.15
CA GLN A 209 -3.82 -0.90 -0.65
C GLN A 209 -4.11 -2.32 -1.12
N SER A 210 -4.88 -3.12 -0.37
CA SER A 210 -5.36 -4.43 -0.89
C SER A 210 -6.29 -4.25 -2.08
N THR A 211 -7.22 -3.29 -2.01
CA THR A 211 -8.11 -2.95 -3.14
C THR A 211 -7.31 -2.48 -4.36
N GLU A 212 -6.31 -1.62 -4.17
CA GLU A 212 -5.45 -1.13 -5.25
C GLU A 212 -4.59 -2.26 -5.86
N ILE A 213 -4.13 -3.23 -5.05
CA ILE A 213 -3.45 -4.43 -5.53
C ILE A 213 -4.37 -5.24 -6.46
N GLU A 214 -5.61 -5.49 -6.05
CA GLU A 214 -6.58 -6.25 -6.86
C GLU A 214 -6.87 -5.56 -8.20
N GLN A 215 -7.06 -4.24 -8.19
CA GLN A 215 -7.24 -3.44 -9.40
C GLN A 215 -6.05 -3.57 -10.36
N MET A 216 -4.84 -3.37 -9.84
CA MET A 216 -3.62 -3.48 -10.64
C MET A 216 -3.41 -4.90 -11.19
N GLN A 217 -3.72 -5.95 -10.41
CA GLN A 217 -3.67 -7.32 -10.88
C GLN A 217 -4.64 -7.58 -12.03
N GLN A 218 -5.89 -7.12 -11.89
CA GLN A 218 -6.88 -7.25 -12.95
C GLN A 218 -6.45 -6.54 -14.23
N TRP A 219 -5.92 -5.32 -14.12
CA TRP A 219 -5.40 -4.56 -15.25
C TRP A 219 -4.20 -5.24 -15.90
N TYR A 220 -3.28 -5.78 -15.11
CA TYR A 220 -2.13 -6.50 -15.64
C TYR A 220 -2.55 -7.70 -16.50
N GLN A 221 -3.51 -8.49 -16.00
CA GLN A 221 -4.07 -9.62 -16.75
C GLN A 221 -4.81 -9.17 -18.00
N THR A 222 -5.55 -8.06 -17.93
CA THR A 222 -6.37 -7.60 -19.05
C THR A 222 -5.53 -6.97 -20.18
N TRP A 223 -4.41 -6.32 -19.84
CA TRP A 223 -3.65 -5.51 -20.80
C TRP A 223 -2.36 -6.18 -21.31
N PHE A 224 -1.81 -7.14 -20.57
CA PHE A 224 -0.45 -7.67 -20.82
C PHE A 224 -0.32 -9.19 -20.81
N GLN A 225 -1.41 -9.94 -20.63
CA GLN A 225 -1.47 -11.40 -20.70
C GLN A 225 -2.53 -11.81 -21.73
#